data_AF-A0A0C9YZ45-F1
#
_entry.id   AF-A0A0C9YZ45-F1
#
_cell.length_a   1.000
_cell.length_b   1.000
_cell.length_c   1.000
_cell.angle_alpha   90.00
_cell.angle_beta   90.00
_cell.angle_gamma   90.00
#
_symmetry.space_group_name_H-M   'P 1'
#
loop_
_entity.id
_entity.type
_entity.pdbx_description
1 polymer ?
#
loop_
_entity_poly.entity_id
_entity_poly.type
_entity_poly.pdbx_seq_one_letter_code
_entity_poly.pdbx_strand_id
1 'polypeptide(L)'
;LDKELDGMKVEFISSGNRVYRNYHPGLTAQRCDSQGCFLPKGALPLPHGQKLPNDWTPYCSQSEFKVTEFLFTHTQKCWPKKLTHY
;
A
#
# COMPACT_ATOMS: atom_id res chain seq x y z
N LEU A 1 -28.50 1.46 -10.12
CA LEU A 1 -27.82 0.87 -11.28
C LEU A 1 -26.35 1.23 -11.14
N ASP A 2 -25.70 0.45 -10.29
CA ASP A 2 -24.31 0.62 -9.90
C ASP A 2 -23.42 0.33 -11.11
N LYS A 3 -22.54 1.28 -11.42
CA LYS A 3 -21.37 1.02 -12.26
C LYS A 3 -20.16 1.23 -11.39
N GLU A 4 -19.79 0.15 -10.73
CA GLU A 4 -18.43 -0.18 -10.33
C GLU A 4 -17.51 0.18 -11.50
N LEU A 5 -16.79 1.31 -11.37
CA LEU A 5 -15.75 1.71 -12.31
C LEU A 5 -14.47 1.00 -11.87
N ASP A 6 -14.46 -0.27 -12.22
CA ASP A 6 -13.29 -1.12 -12.32
C ASP A 6 -12.20 -0.45 -13.18
N GLY A 7 -10.98 -0.43 -12.65
CA GLY A 7 -9.77 -0.61 -13.45
C GLY A 7 -9.22 0.52 -14.33
N MET A 8 -9.77 1.74 -14.37
CA MET A 8 -9.20 2.75 -15.28
C MET A 8 -8.07 3.56 -14.64
N LYS A 9 -6.81 3.17 -14.89
CA LYS A 9 -5.63 4.04 -14.75
C LYS A 9 -5.78 5.21 -15.73
N VAL A 10 -6.46 6.27 -15.30
CA VAL A 10 -6.55 7.50 -16.10
C VAL A 10 -5.37 8.41 -15.73
N GLU A 11 -4.25 8.21 -16.43
CA GLU A 11 -3.20 9.22 -16.52
C GLU A 11 -3.66 10.28 -17.53
N PHE A 12 -4.28 11.35 -17.04
CA PHE A 12 -4.59 12.51 -17.89
C PHE A 12 -3.28 13.26 -18.20
N ILE A 13 -2.74 13.03 -19.39
CA ILE A 13 -1.63 13.83 -19.94
C ILE A 13 -2.24 15.09 -20.55
N SER A 14 -2.19 16.22 -19.84
CA SER A 14 -2.51 17.52 -20.44
C SER A 14 -1.39 17.97 -21.40
N SER A 15 -1.71 18.77 -22.42
CA SER A 15 -0.70 19.42 -23.27
C SER A 15 0.18 20.37 -22.46
N GLY A 16 1.31 19.85 -21.98
CA GLY A 16 2.29 20.53 -21.16
C GLY A 16 2.96 19.51 -20.25
N ASN A 17 4.24 19.70 -19.92
CA ASN A 17 5.05 18.80 -19.09
C ASN A 17 4.59 18.70 -17.61
N ARG A 18 3.28 18.74 -17.33
CA ARG A 18 2.68 18.66 -16.00
C ARG A 18 2.08 17.26 -15.81
N VAL A 19 2.64 16.53 -14.86
CA VAL A 19 2.09 15.24 -14.42
C VAL A 19 0.95 15.52 -13.44
N TYR A 20 -0.30 15.27 -13.86
CA TYR A 20 -1.44 15.29 -12.95
C TYR A 20 -1.60 13.92 -12.31
N ARG A 21 -1.70 13.89 -10.98
CA ARG A 21 -2.01 12.69 -10.19
C ARG A 21 -3.39 12.86 -9.57
N ASN A 22 -4.29 11.94 -9.88
CA ASN A 22 -5.58 11.85 -9.20
C ASN A 22 -5.36 11.14 -7.87
N TYR A 23 -5.68 11.80 -6.76
CA TYR A 23 -5.70 11.20 -5.43
C TYR A 23 -7.14 11.01 -4.99
N HIS A 24 -7.44 9.91 -4.30
CA HIS A 24 -8.72 9.78 -3.62
C HIS A 24 -8.80 10.82 -2.48
N PRO A 25 -9.94 11.52 -2.31
CA PRO A 25 -10.10 12.55 -1.28
C PRO A 25 -9.98 12.00 0.15
N GLY A 26 -10.08 10.68 0.33
CA GLY A 26 -9.80 9.99 1.58
C GLY A 26 -9.55 8.51 1.36
N LEU A 27 -8.77 7.91 2.25
CA LEU A 27 -8.60 6.46 2.31
C LEU A 27 -9.73 5.87 3.16
N THR A 28 -10.50 4.95 2.61
CA THR A 28 -11.60 4.28 3.33
C THR A 28 -11.13 3.20 4.29
N ALA A 29 -9.86 2.78 4.18
CA ALA A 29 -9.24 1.67 4.90
C ALA A 29 -10.07 0.36 4.86
N GLN A 30 -10.93 0.21 3.85
CA GLN A 30 -11.72 -1.00 3.67
C GLN A 30 -10.78 -2.16 3.30
N ARG A 31 -10.97 -3.30 3.98
CA ARG A 31 -10.17 -4.49 3.70
C ARG A 31 -10.57 -5.03 2.32
N CYS A 32 -9.59 -5.40 1.53
CA CYS A 32 -9.77 -6.06 0.24
C CYS A 32 -8.91 -7.32 0.16
N ASP A 33 -9.25 -8.21 -0.77
CA ASP A 33 -8.44 -9.37 -1.12
C ASP A 33 -7.29 -9.00 -2.09
N SER A 34 -6.53 -10.01 -2.54
CA SER A 34 -5.42 -9.83 -3.48
C SER A 34 -5.81 -9.30 -4.86
N GLN A 35 -7.09 -9.39 -5.22
CA GLN A 35 -7.61 -8.88 -6.49
C GLN A 35 -8.19 -7.47 -6.35
N GLY A 36 -8.18 -6.92 -5.13
CA GLY A 36 -8.73 -5.60 -4.83
C GLY A 36 -10.24 -5.63 -4.53
N CYS A 37 -10.87 -6.80 -4.43
CA CYS A 37 -12.29 -6.91 -4.10
C CYS A 37 -12.49 -6.70 -2.60
N PHE A 38 -13.48 -5.88 -2.21
CA PHE A 38 -13.75 -5.59 -0.80
C PHE A 38 -14.27 -6.81 -0.05
N LEU A 39 -13.74 -7.03 1.15
CA LEU A 39 -14.19 -8.11 2.03
C LEU A 39 -15.49 -7.71 2.74
N PRO A 40 -16.41 -8.66 3.00
CA PRO A 40 -17.61 -8.39 3.77
C PRO A 40 -17.27 -7.96 5.20
N LYS A 41 -18.15 -7.17 5.81
CA LYS A 41 -18.00 -6.77 7.22
C LYS A 41 -17.95 -8.01 8.11
N GLY A 42 -16.94 -8.07 8.98
CA GLY A 42 -16.73 -9.21 9.88
C GLY A 42 -15.95 -10.38 9.28
N ALA A 43 -15.45 -10.26 8.04
CA ALA A 43 -14.54 -11.26 7.47
C ALA A 43 -13.34 -11.48 8.41
N LEU A 44 -13.08 -12.75 8.70
CA LEU A 44 -11.90 -13.15 9.44
C LEU A 44 -10.65 -12.89 8.58
N PRO A 45 -9.52 -12.48 9.19
CA PRO A 45 -8.27 -12.40 8.46
C PRO A 45 -7.92 -13.79 7.94
N LEU A 46 -7.31 -13.84 6.74
CA LEU A 46 -6.82 -15.08 6.18
C LEU A 46 -5.80 -15.68 7.16
N PRO A 47 -5.83 -17.00 7.43
CA PRO A 47 -4.80 -17.63 8.23
C PRO A 47 -3.43 -17.32 7.63
N HIS A 48 -2.47 -16.97 8.48
CA HIS A 48 -1.10 -16.85 8.02
C HIS A 48 -0.66 -18.20 7.46
N GLY A 49 -0.37 -18.25 6.16
CA GLY A 49 0.20 -19.42 5.54
C GLY A 49 1.54 -19.76 6.19
N GLN A 50 1.90 -21.05 6.17
CA GLN A 50 3.20 -21.48 6.66
C GLN A 50 4.29 -20.89 5.78
N LYS A 51 4.98 -19.86 6.30
CA LYS A 51 6.06 -19.19 5.60
C LYS A 51 7.28 -20.11 5.56
N LEU A 52 7.80 -20.38 4.37
CA LEU A 52 9.02 -21.18 4.24
C LEU A 52 10.21 -20.43 4.86
N PRO A 53 11.23 -21.12 5.39
CA PRO A 53 12.39 -20.47 6.00
C PRO A 53 13.13 -19.47 5.09
N ASN A 54 13.01 -19.65 3.77
CA ASN A 54 13.62 -18.82 2.75
C ASN A 54 12.60 -18.00 1.95
N ASP A 55 11.33 -17.99 2.38
CA ASP A 55 10.33 -17.11 1.78
C ASP A 55 10.54 -15.69 2.31
N TRP A 56 11.07 -14.82 1.46
CA TRP A 56 11.30 -13.41 1.79
C TRP A 56 10.23 -12.49 1.22
N THR A 57 9.10 -13.03 0.73
CA THR A 57 8.00 -12.21 0.20
C THR A 57 7.56 -11.16 1.25
N PRO A 58 7.30 -9.92 0.83
CA PRO A 58 7.22 -9.43 -0.57
C PRO A 58 8.57 -9.08 -1.23
N TYR A 59 9.70 -9.28 -0.56
CA TYR A 59 11.03 -8.97 -1.08
C TYR A 59 11.58 -10.11 -1.95
N CYS A 60 12.41 -9.78 -2.93
CA CYS A 60 13.06 -10.77 -3.79
C CYS A 60 14.12 -11.58 -3.03
N SER A 61 14.66 -11.04 -1.93
CA SER A 61 15.69 -11.70 -1.13
C SER A 61 15.75 -11.18 0.31
N GLN A 62 16.43 -11.95 1.17
CA GLN A 62 16.76 -11.53 2.54
C GLN A 62 17.58 -10.24 2.56
N SER A 63 18.52 -10.09 1.62
CA SER A 63 19.42 -8.95 1.55
C SER A 63 18.63 -7.67 1.27
N GLU A 64 17.68 -7.73 0.34
CA GLU A 64 16.77 -6.62 0.04
C GLU A 64 15.95 -6.23 1.27
N PHE A 65 15.33 -7.21 1.96
CA PHE A 65 14.61 -6.96 3.22
C PHE A 65 15.46 -6.20 4.24
N LYS A 66 16.69 -6.68 4.51
CA LYS A 66 17.59 -6.07 5.51
C LYS A 66 17.99 -4.64 5.14
N VAL A 67 18.27 -4.38 3.86
CA VAL A 67 18.61 -3.03 3.40
C VAL A 67 17.40 -2.10 3.53
N THR A 68 16.21 -2.56 3.14
CA THR A 68 14.98 -1.77 3.31
C THR A 68 14.71 -1.47 4.79
N GLU A 69 14.85 -2.45 5.67
CA GLU A 69 14.67 -2.28 7.13
C GLU A 69 15.67 -1.28 7.71
N PHE A 70 16.93 -1.35 7.31
CA PHE A 70 17.97 -0.41 7.73
C PHE A 70 17.62 1.03 7.32
N LEU A 71 17.25 1.24 6.04
CA LEU A 71 16.85 2.55 5.52
C LEU A 71 15.58 3.08 6.19
N PHE A 72 14.57 2.22 6.39
CA PHE A 72 13.35 2.58 7.08
C PHE A 72 13.62 3.03 8.51
N THR A 73 14.43 2.27 9.25
CA THR A 73 14.78 2.61 10.64
C THR A 73 15.54 3.93 10.72
N HIS A 74 16.47 4.17 9.80
CA HIS A 74 17.22 5.43 9.76
C HIS A 74 16.31 6.62 9.44
N THR A 75 15.45 6.50 8.44
CA THR A 75 14.52 7.57 8.03
C THR A 75 13.48 7.90 9.10
N GLN A 76 12.96 6.90 9.81
CA GLN A 76 12.06 7.12 10.96
C GLN A 76 12.74 7.86 12.11
N LYS A 77 14.01 7.58 12.38
CA LYS A 77 14.78 8.32 13.40
C LYS A 77 15.08 9.76 13.02
N CYS A 78 15.25 10.04 11.72
CA CYS A 78 15.43 11.39 11.19
C CYS A 78 14.12 12.14 10.95
N TRP A 79 12.97 11.51 11.17
CA TRP A 79 11.67 12.18 11.09
C TRP A 79 11.47 13.09 12.31
N PRO A 80 11.10 14.37 12.13
CA PRO A 80 10.84 15.24 13.28
C PRO A 80 9.64 14.68 14.07
N LYS A 81 9.88 14.33 15.34
CA LYS A 81 8.86 13.85 16.31
C LYS A 81 7.88 14.96 16.73
N LYS A 82 7.34 15.74 15.80
CA LYS A 82 6.38 16.81 16.11
C LYS A 82 5.09 16.64 15.33
N LEU A 83 4.27 15.67 15.75
CA LEU A 83 2.81 15.71 15.61
C LEU A 83 2.19 14.87 16.75
N THR A 84 2.24 15.39 17.97
CA THR A 84 1.30 15.02 19.03
C THR A 84 0.80 16.31 19.67
N HIS A 85 -0.26 16.88 19.10
CA HIS A 85 -1.28 17.59 19.86
C HIS A 85 -2.58 17.31 19.13
N TYR A 86 -3.40 16.46 19.77
CA TYR A 86 -4.82 16.31 19.49
C TYR A 86 -5.55 17.62 19.80
#